data_AF-A0A3A8GL45-F1
#
_entry.id   AF-A0A3A8GL45-F1
#
_cell.length_a   1.000
_cell.length_b   1.000
_cell.length_c   1.000
_cell.angle_alpha   90.00
_cell.angle_beta   90.00
_cell.angle_gamma   90.00
#
_symmetry.space_group_name_H-M   'P 1'
#
loop_
_entity.id
_entity.type
_entity.pdbx_description
1 polymer ?
#
loop_
_entity_poly.entity_id
_entity_poly.type
_entity_poly.pdbx_seq_one_letter_code
_entity_poly.pdbx_strand_id
1 'polypeptide(L)' 'MTSPHRTPDWLLERIALGELPPDELAAARDRLSREPDGPARLAALEADSRATLE' A
#
# COMPACT_ATOMS: atom_id res chain seq x y z
N MET A 1 -0.11 -17.97 -0.48
CA MET A 1 1.14 -18.03 -1.27
C MET A 1 1.46 -16.62 -1.72
N THR A 2 2.37 -15.94 -1.02
CA THR A 2 2.74 -14.56 -1.35
C THR A 2 3.56 -14.58 -2.62
N SER A 3 2.99 -14.13 -3.73
CA SER A 3 3.75 -13.97 -4.98
C SER A 3 4.98 -13.11 -4.67
N PRO A 4 6.21 -13.58 -4.97
CA PRO A 4 7.44 -12.87 -4.60
C PRO A 4 7.57 -11.47 -5.23
N HIS A 5 6.71 -11.16 -6.21
CA HIS A 5 6.62 -9.89 -6.90
C HIS A 5 5.57 -8.92 -6.34
N ARG A 6 4.66 -9.38 -5.46
CA ARG A 6 3.57 -8.55 -4.93
C ARG A 6 4.03 -7.78 -3.70
N THR A 7 3.58 -6.54 -3.56
CA THR A 7 3.77 -5.75 -2.35
C THR A 7 3.07 -6.48 -1.20
N PRO A 8 3.83 -6.84 -0.14
CA PRO A 8 3.28 -7.56 0.99
C PRO A 8 2.31 -6.68 1.78
N ASP A 9 1.32 -7.29 2.41
CA ASP A 9 0.23 -6.58 3.10
C ASP A 9 0.76 -5.63 4.19
N TRP A 10 1.75 -6.05 4.99
CA TRP A 10 2.38 -5.19 5.99
C TRP A 10 3.02 -3.92 5.40
N LEU A 11 3.51 -3.97 4.16
CA LEU A 11 4.09 -2.80 3.49
C LEU A 11 2.99 -1.91 2.93
N LEU A 12 1.93 -2.52 2.39
CA LEU A 12 0.74 -1.82 1.91
C LEU A 12 0.06 -1.01 3.03
N GLU A 13 -0.06 -1.60 4.21
CA GLU A 13 -0.57 -0.94 5.42
C GLU A 13 0.26 0.29 5.78
N ARG A 14 1.60 0.17 5.80
CA ARG A 14 2.47 1.32 6.07
C ARG A 14 2.41 2.41 5.00
N ILE A 15 2.18 2.04 3.74
CA ILE A 15 1.93 3.03 2.67
C ILE A 15 0.61 3.76 2.92
N ALA A 16 -0.47 3.03 3.22
CA ALA A 16 -1.79 3.60 3.47
C ALA A 16 -1.81 4.54 4.70
N LEU A 17 -1.08 4.17 5.75
CA LEU A 17 -0.96 4.96 6.97
C LEU A 17 0.04 6.12 6.87
N GLY A 18 0.86 6.17 5.81
CA GLY A 18 1.89 7.21 5.66
C GLY A 18 3.04 7.09 6.66
N GLU A 19 3.28 5.89 7.21
CA GLU A 19 4.27 5.66 8.28
C GLU A 19 5.69 5.41 7.77
N LEU A 20 5.91 5.51 6.46
CA LEU A 20 7.23 5.39 5.84
C LEU A 20 7.87 6.78 5.67
N PRO A 21 9.21 6.87 5.70
CA PRO A 21 9.92 8.07 5.25
C PRO A 21 9.48 8.47 3.83
N PRO A 22 9.45 9.77 3.48
CA PRO A 22 8.92 10.23 2.19
C PRO A 22 9.56 9.57 0.96
N ASP A 23 10.89 9.37 0.98
CA ASP A 23 11.63 8.69 -0.08
C ASP A 23 11.21 7.22 -0.22
N GLU A 24 11.10 6.50 0.91
CA GLU A 24 10.67 5.10 0.93
C GLU A 24 9.21 4.97 0.50
N LEU A 25 8.34 5.88 0.92
CA LEU A 25 6.93 5.92 0.54
C LEU A 25 6.79 6.14 -0.97
N ALA A 26 7.57 7.04 -1.56
CA ALA A 26 7.58 7.27 -3.00
C ALA A 26 8.04 6.01 -3.76
N ALA A 27 9.12 5.37 -3.32
CA ALA A 27 9.61 4.12 -3.93
C ALA A 27 8.61 2.97 -3.79
N ALA A 28 7.95 2.85 -2.64
CA ALA A 28 6.95 1.83 -2.40
C ALA A 28 5.67 2.05 -3.23
N ARG A 29 5.24 3.31 -3.41
CA ARG A 29 4.14 3.67 -4.31
C ARG A 29 4.48 3.42 -5.78
N ASP A 30 5.71 3.73 -6.20
CA ASP A 30 6.18 3.40 -7.55
C ASP A 30 6.14 1.89 -7.80
N ARG A 31 6.66 1.09 -6.87
CA ARG A 31 6.58 -0.38 -6.93
C ARG A 31 5.13 -0.85 -7.03
N LEU A 32 4.26 -0.32 -6.19
CA LEU A 32 2.85 -0.70 -6.17
C LEU A 32 2.14 -0.34 -7.48
N SER A 33 2.49 0.79 -8.11
CA SER A 33 1.92 1.20 -9.40
C SER A 33 2.26 0.26 -10.56
N ARG A 34 3.35 -0.51 -10.42
CA ARG A 34 3.75 -1.55 -11.39
C ARG A 34 2.98 -2.84 -11.21
N GLU A 35 2.23 -3.00 -10.12
CA GLU A 35 1.38 -4.16 -9.90
C GLU A 35 0.01 -3.94 -10.55
N PRO A 36 -0.54 -4.96 -11.25
CA PRO A 36 -1.85 -4.85 -11.92
C PRO A 36 -2.96 -4.39 -10.99
N ASP A 37 -2.98 -4.91 -9.76
CA ASP A 37 -4.01 -4.62 -8.76
C ASP A 37 -3.51 -3.70 -7.62
N GLY A 38 -2.27 -3.22 -7.71
CA GLY A 38 -1.63 -2.49 -6.60
C GLY A 38 -2.39 -1.23 -6.18
N PRO A 39 -2.69 -0.30 -7.12
CA PRO A 39 -3.43 0.92 -6.81
C PRO A 39 -4.83 0.65 -6.24
N ALA A 40 -5.54 -0.35 -6.77
CA ALA A 40 -6.88 -0.72 -6.31
C ALA A 40 -6.86 -1.26 -4.87
N ARG A 41 -5.85 -2.06 -4.52
CA ARG A 41 -5.67 -2.58 -3.15
C ARG A 41 -5.37 -1.47 -2.16
N LEU A 42 -4.49 -0.53 -2.51
CA LEU A 42 -4.19 0.60 -1.63
C LEU A 42 -5.42 1.46 -1.39
N ALA A 43 -6.16 1.80 -2.45
CA ALA A 43 -7.39 2.59 -2.32
C ALA A 43 -8.44 1.90 -1.44
N ALA A 44 -8.59 0.58 -1.58
CA ALA A 44 -9.49 -0.20 -0.73
C ALA A 44 -9.05 -0.16 0.75
N LEU A 45 -7.74 -0.29 1.01
CA LEU A 45 -7.19 -0.24 2.37
C LEU A 45 -7.30 1.16 2.99
N GLU A 46 -7.06 2.21 2.22
CA GLU A 46 -7.23 3.61 2.66
C GLU A 46 -8.70 3.91 3.01
N ALA A 47 -9.65 3.40 2.22
CA ALA A 47 -11.08 3.56 2.49
C ALA A 47 -11.50 2.82 3.78
N ASP A 48 -11.04 1.58 3.96
CA ASP A 48 -11.31 0.76 5.15
C ASP A 48 -10.68 1.37 6.42
N SER A 49 -9.44 1.86 6.31
CA SER A 49 -8.73 2.55 7.40
C SER A 49 -9.46 3.82 7.83
N ARG A 50 -9.98 4.61 6.87
CA ARG A 50 -10.81 5.79 7.18
C ARG A 50 -12.10 5.39 7.88
N ALA A 51 -12.80 4.37 7.39
CA ALA A 51 -14.05 3.90 7.98
C ALA A 51 -13.89 3.38 9.42
N THR A 52 -12.71 2.90 9.79
CA THR A 52 -12.39 2.45 11.16
C THR A 52 -12.04 3.60 12.11
N LEU A 53 -11.64 4.76 11.58
CA LEU A 53 -11.21 5.93 12.36
C LEU A 53 -12.31 7.00 12.55
N GLU A 54 -13.49 6.82 11.92
CA GLU A 54 -14.70 7.64 12.09
C GLU A 54 -15.61 7.11 13.20
#